data_AF-Q10321-F1
#
_entry.id   AF-Q10321-F1
#
_cell.length_a   1.000
_cell.length_b   1.000
_cell.length_c   1.000
_cell.angle_alpha   90.00
_cell.angle_beta   90.00
_cell.angle_gamma   90.00
#
_symmetry.space_group_name_H-M   'P 1'
#
loop_
_entity.id
_entity.type
_entity.pdbx_description
1 polymer ?
#
loop_
_entity_poly.entity_id
_entity_poly.type
_entity_poly.pdbx_seq_one_letter_code
_entity_poly.pdbx_strand_id
1 'polypeptide(L)'
;MDRDVTLNVDELVSKFKKEGHFDRLRKQILETVNEKESGPLLDRLKKIIDEEMVKDRTLKSKDQFRAAPLIAGAVDRSSLYEDSMEHIRSNVLSDQDLREVIYNSLEQIGIEQIEHEDEEKLLNSKTMDGRK
;
A
#
# COMPACT_ATOMS: atom_id res chain seq x y z
N MET A 1 32.12 10.58 17.95
CA MET A 1 32.53 9.52 17.00
C MET A 1 31.36 9.37 16.05
N ASP A 2 31.42 10.06 14.90
CA ASP A 2 30.47 9.84 13.81
C ASP A 2 30.73 8.42 13.31
N ARG A 3 29.94 7.47 13.80
CA ARG A 3 29.93 6.13 13.22
C ARG A 3 29.10 6.26 11.96
N ASP A 4 29.79 6.28 10.85
CA ASP A 4 29.18 6.15 9.53
C ASP A 4 28.69 4.70 9.41
N VAL A 5 27.61 4.36 10.14
CA VAL A 5 26.93 3.08 9.98
C VAL A 5 26.17 3.18 8.68
N THR A 6 26.76 2.65 7.62
CA THR A 6 26.10 2.50 6.34
C THR A 6 25.06 1.39 6.46
N LEU A 7 23.82 1.76 6.83
CA LEU A 7 22.70 0.84 6.82
C LEU A 7 22.35 0.47 5.37
N ASN A 8 22.23 -0.83 5.10
CA ASN A 8 21.80 -1.30 3.79
C ASN A 8 20.28 -1.13 3.66
N VAL A 9 19.85 -0.32 2.70
CA VAL A 9 18.43 -0.04 2.43
C VAL A 9 17.64 -1.34 2.18
N ASP A 10 18.23 -2.31 1.48
CA ASP A 10 17.56 -3.60 1.19
C ASP A 10 17.31 -4.42 2.46
N GLU A 11 18.21 -4.34 3.45
CA GLU A 11 18.07 -5.02 4.73
C GLU A 11 17.00 -4.35 5.59
N LEU A 12 16.98 -3.02 5.63
CA LEU A 12 15.92 -2.25 6.30
C LEU A 12 14.54 -2.58 5.71
N VAL A 13 14.41 -2.56 4.37
CA VAL A 13 13.16 -2.92 3.69
C VAL A 13 12.77 -4.37 3.96
N SER A 14 13.74 -5.29 4.00
CA SER A 14 13.49 -6.69 4.33
C SER A 14 13.00 -6.86 5.76
N LYS A 15 13.61 -6.18 6.73
CA LYS A 15 13.19 -6.18 8.14
C LYS A 15 11.81 -5.53 8.31
N PHE A 16 11.57 -4.39 7.64
CA PHE A 16 10.28 -3.70 7.59
C PHE A 16 9.13 -4.62 7.11
N LYS A 17 9.39 -5.44 6.08
CA LYS A 17 8.43 -6.45 5.61
C LYS A 17 8.27 -7.60 6.59
N LYS A 18 9.37 -8.14 7.14
CA LYS A 18 9.34 -9.28 8.07
C LYS A 18 8.62 -8.98 9.38
N GLU A 19 8.73 -7.75 9.89
CA GLU A 19 8.06 -7.29 11.11
C GLU A 19 6.59 -6.89 10.90
N GLY A 20 6.06 -7.09 9.69
CA GLY A 20 4.66 -6.84 9.37
C GLY A 20 4.27 -5.37 9.29
N HIS A 21 5.22 -4.43 9.27
CA HIS A 21 4.92 -3.00 9.07
C HIS A 21 4.29 -2.77 7.69
N PHE A 22 4.80 -3.44 6.66
CA PHE A 22 4.20 -3.40 5.32
C PHE A 22 2.73 -3.87 5.30
N ASP A 23 2.41 -4.97 6.00
CA ASP A 23 1.03 -5.48 6.03
C ASP A 23 0.09 -4.56 6.80
N ARG A 24 0.55 -3.99 7.92
CA ARG A 24 -0.19 -2.97 8.68
C ARG A 24 -0.48 -1.74 7.82
N LEU A 25 0.53 -1.22 7.15
CA LEU A 25 0.40 -0.07 6.26
C LEU A 25 -0.55 -0.36 5.08
N ARG A 26 -0.42 -1.54 4.46
CA ARG A 26 -1.32 -1.98 3.39
C ARG A 26 -2.78 -2.03 3.84
N LYS A 27 -3.06 -2.50 5.06
CA LYS A 27 -4.42 -2.50 5.63
C LYS A 27 -4.95 -1.09 5.85
N GLN A 28 -4.16 -0.20 6.43
CA GLN A 28 -4.53 1.20 6.64
C GLN A 28 -4.81 1.93 5.33
N ILE A 29 -3.98 1.71 4.30
CA ILE A 29 -4.19 2.26 2.95
C ILE A 29 -5.50 1.72 2.38
N LEU A 30 -5.77 0.41 2.51
CA LEU A 30 -7.00 -0.20 1.99
C LEU A 30 -8.24 0.37 2.66
N GLU A 31 -8.21 0.58 3.97
CA GLU A 31 -9.28 1.24 4.73
C GLU A 31 -9.49 2.67 4.23
N THR A 32 -8.40 3.44 4.09
CA THR A 32 -8.44 4.82 3.58
C THR A 32 -9.03 4.91 2.17
N VAL A 33 -8.62 4.02 1.27
CA VAL A 33 -9.19 3.93 -0.08
C VAL A 33 -10.67 3.57 -0.01
N ASN A 34 -11.05 2.59 0.82
CA ASN A 34 -12.44 2.19 0.94
C ASN A 34 -13.33 3.32 1.48
N GLU A 35 -12.84 4.12 2.43
CA GLU A 35 -13.57 5.27 2.97
C GLU A 35 -13.67 6.43 1.99
N LYS A 36 -12.58 6.78 1.30
CA LYS A 36 -12.53 7.97 0.43
C LYS A 36 -13.04 7.70 -0.99
N GLU A 37 -12.77 6.51 -1.55
CA GLU A 37 -12.95 6.24 -2.98
C GLU A 37 -14.20 5.43 -3.33
N SER A 38 -14.80 4.70 -2.38
CA SER A 38 -15.94 3.82 -2.68
C SER A 38 -17.15 4.59 -3.22
N GLY A 39 -17.45 5.77 -2.66
CA GLY A 39 -18.53 6.64 -3.12
C GLY A 39 -18.28 7.15 -4.55
N PRO A 40 -17.18 7.88 -4.79
CA PRO A 40 -16.81 8.33 -6.13
C PRO A 40 -16.75 7.22 -7.18
N LEU A 41 -16.22 6.04 -6.83
CA LEU A 41 -16.18 4.87 -7.72
C LEU A 41 -17.59 4.39 -8.07
N LEU A 42 -18.47 4.28 -7.07
CA LEU A 42 -19.86 3.87 -7.29
C LEU A 42 -20.61 4.86 -8.20
N ASP A 43 -20.38 6.16 -8.04
CA ASP A 43 -21.02 7.18 -8.88
C ASP A 43 -20.52 7.15 -10.32
N ARG A 44 -19.22 6.91 -10.54
CA ARG A 44 -18.68 6.68 -11.89
C ARG A 44 -19.23 5.40 -12.53
N LEU A 45 -19.36 4.32 -11.75
CA LEU A 45 -19.99 3.08 -12.23
C LEU A 45 -21.45 3.30 -12.63
N LYS A 46 -22.23 4.01 -11.83
CA LYS A 46 -23.62 4.38 -12.17
C LYS A 46 -23.68 5.16 -13.47
N LYS A 47 -22.77 6.12 -13.67
CA LYS A 47 -22.70 6.89 -14.91
C LYS A 47 -22.45 6.00 -16.14
N ILE A 48 -21.52 5.04 -16.05
CA ILE A 48 -21.27 4.08 -17.13
C ILE A 48 -22.52 3.25 -17.41
N ILE A 49 -23.21 2.78 -16.36
CA ILE A 49 -24.45 2.01 -16.50
C ILE A 49 -25.54 2.87 -17.17
N ASP A 50 -25.71 4.12 -16.76
CA ASP A 50 -26.68 5.03 -17.36
C ASP A 50 -26.39 5.28 -18.85
N GLU A 51 -25.12 5.48 -19.20
CA GLU A 51 -24.68 5.62 -20.60
C GLU A 51 -24.97 4.37 -21.43
N GLU A 52 -24.72 3.18 -20.88
CA GLU A 52 -25.04 1.92 -21.55
C GLU A 52 -26.55 1.68 -21.66
N MET A 53 -27.34 2.06 -20.65
CA MET A 53 -28.79 1.97 -20.68
C MET A 53 -29.44 2.92 -21.71
N VAL A 54 -28.79 4.05 -22.01
CA VAL A 54 -29.19 4.92 -23.11
C VAL A 54 -28.97 4.24 -24.46
N LYS A 55 -27.87 3.48 -24.63
CA LYS A 55 -27.53 2.75 -25.87
C LYS A 55 -28.39 1.50 -26.04
N ASP A 56 -28.57 0.71 -24.99
CA ASP A 56 -29.41 -0.50 -24.96
C ASP A 56 -30.40 -0.44 -23.79
N ARG A 57 -31.61 0.06 -24.07
CA ARG A 57 -32.68 0.14 -23.08
C ARG A 57 -33.13 -1.22 -22.54
N THR A 58 -32.84 -2.32 -23.24
CA THR A 58 -33.19 -3.67 -22.79
C THR A 58 -32.33 -4.13 -21.61
N LEU A 59 -31.20 -3.47 -21.32
CA LEU A 59 -30.38 -3.77 -20.14
C LEU A 59 -31.17 -3.71 -18.84
N LYS A 60 -32.17 -2.82 -18.74
CA LYS A 60 -33.02 -2.70 -17.55
C LYS A 60 -33.93 -3.90 -17.33
N SER A 61 -34.30 -4.61 -18.40
CA SER A 61 -35.22 -5.76 -18.36
C SER A 61 -34.53 -7.11 -18.53
N LYS A 62 -33.25 -7.12 -18.91
CA LYS A 62 -32.43 -8.33 -18.93
C LYS A 62 -32.24 -8.88 -17.52
N ASP A 63 -32.17 -10.20 -17.40
CA ASP A 63 -31.73 -10.83 -16.16
C ASP A 63 -30.29 -10.40 -15.82
N GLN A 64 -29.94 -10.45 -14.53
CA GLN A 64 -28.62 -10.06 -14.05
C GLN A 64 -27.47 -10.85 -14.70
N PHE A 65 -27.71 -12.11 -15.09
CA PHE A 65 -26.68 -12.97 -15.70
C PHE A 65 -26.38 -12.54 -17.14
N ARG A 66 -27.31 -11.88 -17.83
CA ARG A 66 -27.12 -11.30 -19.17
C ARG A 66 -26.66 -9.85 -19.11
N ALA A 67 -27.16 -9.07 -18.15
CA ALA A 67 -26.83 -7.65 -18.03
C ALA A 67 -25.42 -7.43 -17.45
N ALA A 68 -25.04 -8.18 -16.40
CA ALA A 68 -23.77 -7.96 -15.70
C ALA A 68 -22.54 -8.13 -16.61
N PRO A 69 -22.44 -9.17 -17.48
CA PRO A 69 -21.31 -9.28 -18.41
C PRO A 69 -21.21 -8.13 -19.41
N LEU A 70 -22.34 -7.59 -19.88
CA LEU A 70 -22.37 -6.45 -20.80
C LEU A 70 -21.89 -5.17 -20.12
N ILE A 71 -22.36 -4.92 -18.89
CA ILE A 71 -21.93 -3.79 -18.07
C ILE A 71 -20.44 -3.92 -17.73
N ALA A 72 -19.99 -5.10 -17.30
CA ALA A 72 -18.57 -5.35 -17.02
C ALA A 72 -17.70 -5.06 -18.25
N GLY A 73 -18.10 -5.54 -19.44
CA GLY A 73 -17.40 -5.22 -20.68
C GLY A 73 -17.44 -3.73 -21.06
N ALA A 74 -18.44 -2.96 -20.63
CA ALA A 74 -18.45 -1.51 -20.80
C ALA A 74 -17.51 -0.81 -19.81
N VAL A 75 -17.45 -1.29 -18.56
CA VAL A 75 -16.52 -0.81 -17.55
C VAL A 75 -15.08 -1.09 -17.96
N ASP A 76 -14.76 -2.30 -18.44
CA ASP A 76 -13.41 -2.70 -18.89
C ASP A 76 -12.92 -1.87 -20.09
N ARG A 77 -13.83 -1.32 -20.89
CA ARG A 77 -13.51 -0.44 -22.03
C ARG A 77 -13.46 1.04 -21.64
N SER A 78 -13.94 1.39 -20.45
CA SER A 78 -13.86 2.74 -19.92
C SER A 78 -12.48 2.98 -19.30
N SER A 79 -12.12 4.24 -19.08
CA SER A 79 -10.92 4.62 -18.33
C SER A 79 -11.09 4.50 -16.80
N LEU A 80 -12.17 3.86 -16.32
CA LEU A 80 -12.52 3.87 -14.90
C LEU A 80 -11.39 3.34 -14.02
N TYR A 81 -10.78 2.21 -14.42
CA TYR A 81 -9.72 1.60 -13.65
C TYR A 81 -8.48 2.50 -13.61
N GLU A 82 -8.05 3.00 -14.77
CA GLU A 82 -6.90 3.88 -14.91
C GLU A 82 -7.08 5.17 -14.10
N ASP A 83 -8.24 5.83 -14.25
CA ASP A 83 -8.56 7.08 -13.58
C ASP A 83 -8.65 6.89 -12.06
N SER A 84 -9.22 5.78 -11.59
CA SER A 84 -9.28 5.45 -10.16
C SER A 84 -7.89 5.13 -9.61
N MET A 85 -7.06 4.39 -10.34
CA MET A 85 -5.69 4.09 -9.93
C MET A 85 -4.82 5.34 -9.89
N GLU A 86 -4.95 6.25 -10.85
CA GLU A 86 -4.26 7.53 -10.85
C GLU A 86 -4.69 8.39 -9.66
N HIS A 87 -6.00 8.44 -9.37
CA HIS A 87 -6.52 9.16 -8.21
C HIS A 87 -5.97 8.61 -6.89
N ILE A 88 -5.98 7.28 -6.70
CA ILE A 88 -5.41 6.62 -5.52
C ILE A 88 -3.90 6.92 -5.39
N ARG A 89 -3.15 6.86 -6.50
CA ARG A 89 -1.71 7.16 -6.49
C ARG A 89 -1.44 8.60 -6.05
N SER A 90 -2.19 9.56 -6.58
CA SER A 90 -1.99 10.98 -6.35
C SER A 90 -2.46 11.44 -4.97
N ASN A 91 -3.54 10.84 -4.44
CA ASN A 91 -4.21 11.35 -3.24
C ASN A 91 -4.11 10.45 -2.00
N VAL A 92 -3.72 9.18 -2.17
CA VAL A 92 -3.57 8.24 -1.03
C VAL A 92 -2.13 7.78 -0.90
N LEU A 93 -1.52 7.30 -1.99
CA LEU A 93 -0.16 6.76 -1.94
C LEU A 93 0.93 7.84 -1.94
N SER A 94 0.60 9.05 -2.37
CA SER A 94 1.52 10.20 -2.35
C SER A 94 1.33 11.09 -1.13
N ASP A 95 0.42 10.72 -0.22
CA ASP A 95 0.15 11.43 1.02
C ASP A 95 1.44 11.59 1.85
N GLN A 96 1.68 12.81 2.35
CA GLN A 96 2.86 13.11 3.14
C GLN A 96 2.88 12.29 4.44
N ASP A 97 1.73 12.12 5.07
CA ASP A 97 1.61 11.37 6.33
C ASP A 97 2.04 9.91 6.13
N LEU A 98 1.71 9.33 4.97
CA LEU A 98 2.13 7.97 4.62
C LEU A 98 3.66 7.87 4.52
N ARG A 99 4.31 8.87 3.92
CA ARG A 99 5.78 8.92 3.80
C ARG A 99 6.44 9.06 5.17
N GLU A 100 5.90 9.88 6.04
CA GLU A 100 6.41 10.06 7.41
C GLU A 100 6.29 8.78 8.22
N VAL A 101 5.17 8.06 8.14
CA VAL A 101 4.99 6.76 8.81
C VAL A 101 6.03 5.74 8.33
N ILE A 102 6.28 5.65 7.03
CA ILE A 102 7.31 4.76 6.47
C ILE A 102 8.70 5.18 6.96
N TYR A 103 9.02 6.47 6.89
CA TYR A 103 10.32 7.01 7.32
C TYR A 103 10.58 6.68 8.79
N ASN A 104 9.67 7.03 9.69
CA ASN A 104 9.80 6.79 11.13
C ASN A 104 9.95 5.30 11.45
N SER A 105 9.22 4.45 10.73
CA SER A 105 9.32 2.99 10.90
C SER A 105 10.68 2.45 10.47
N LEU A 106 11.21 2.92 9.33
CA LEU A 106 12.53 2.50 8.84
C LEU A 106 13.66 3.05 9.72
N GLU A 107 13.53 4.29 10.19
CA GLU A 107 14.47 4.91 11.13
C GLU A 107 14.54 4.11 12.43
N GLN A 108 13.39 3.76 13.01
CA GLN A 108 13.31 2.92 14.20
C GLN A 108 13.98 1.54 13.99
N ILE A 109 13.70 0.89 12.86
CA ILE A 109 14.32 -0.39 12.48
C ILE A 109 15.84 -0.26 12.39
N GLY A 110 16.33 0.86 11.84
CA GLY A 110 17.75 1.16 11.71
C GLY A 110 18.43 1.39 13.05
N ILE A 111 17.80 2.14 13.96
CA ILE A 111 18.29 2.33 15.33
C ILE A 111 18.43 0.98 16.04
N GLU A 112 17.39 0.15 15.99
CA GLU A 112 17.43 -1.19 16.61
C GLU A 112 18.50 -2.10 16.02
N GLN A 113 18.80 -1.99 14.72
CA GLN A 113 19.89 -2.74 14.10
C GLN A 113 21.26 -2.30 14.63
N ILE A 114 21.48 -0.99 14.77
CA ILE A 114 22.72 -0.43 15.32
C ILE A 114 22.90 -0.87 16.78
N GLU A 115 21.84 -0.78 17.58
CA GLU A 115 21.85 -1.18 18.98
C GLU A 115 22.16 -2.68 19.14
N HIS A 116 21.53 -3.54 18.33
CA HIS A 116 21.78 -4.99 18.36
C HIS A 116 23.22 -5.35 17.95
N GLU A 117 23.78 -4.69 16.95
CA GLU A 117 25.18 -4.91 16.56
C GLU A 117 26.17 -4.49 17.66
N ASP A 118 25.88 -3.40 18.36
CA ASP A 118 26.70 -2.91 19.47
C ASP A 118 26.65 -3.86 20.67
N GLU A 119 25.48 -4.40 20.99
CA GLU A 119 25.31 -5.42 22.03
C GLU A 119 26.08 -6.71 21.70
N GLU A 120 26.00 -7.18 20.44
CA GLU A 120 26.70 -8.39 20.00
C GLU A 120 28.22 -8.21 20.04
N LYS A 121 28.74 -7.06 19.61
CA LYS A 121 30.17 -6.72 19.73
C LYS A 121 30.62 -6.67 21.19
N LEU A 122 29.80 -6.11 22.08
CA LEU A 122 30.10 -6.05 23.51
C LEU A 122 30.12 -7.45 24.17
N LEU A 123 29.18 -8.33 23.81
CA LEU A 123 29.16 -9.72 24.28
C LEU A 123 30.38 -10.51 23.80
N ASN A 124 30.73 -10.37 22.52
CA ASN A 124 31.88 -11.06 21.92
C ASN A 124 33.23 -10.60 22.51
N SER A 125 33.37 -9.32 22.87
CA SER A 125 34.60 -8.84 23.55
C SER A 125 34.75 -9.39 24.97
N LYS A 126 33.66 -9.50 25.74
CA LYS A 126 33.68 -10.08 27.10
C LYS A 126 34.03 -11.57 27.11
N THR A 127 33.58 -12.34 26.11
CA THR A 127 33.86 -13.78 26.03
C THR A 127 35.31 -14.10 25.64
N MET A 128 35.98 -13.19 24.91
CA MET A 128 37.40 -13.31 24.56
C MET A 128 38.32 -13.01 25.76
N ASP A 129 37.97 -12.02 26.58
CA ASP A 129 38.76 -11.65 27.76
C ASP A 129 38.71 -12.71 28.87
N GLY A 130 37.59 -13.44 28.98
CA GLY A 130 37.42 -14.55 29.93
C GLY A 130 38.07 -15.90 29.52
N ARG A 131 38.82 -15.96 28.41
CA ARG A 131 39.50 -17.18 27.92
C ARG A 131 41.04 -17.12 27.99
N LYS A 132 41.62 -16.12 28.66
CA LYS A 132 43.05 -16.07 29.01
C LYS A 132 43.27 -16.41 30.47
#